data_AF-A0A553QQV9-F1
#
_entry.id   AF-A0A553QQV9-F1
#
_cell.length_a   1.000
_cell.length_b   1.000
_cell.length_c   1.000
_cell.angle_alpha   90.00
_cell.angle_beta   90.00
_cell.angle_gamma   90.00
#
_symmetry.space_group_name_H-M   'P 1'
#
loop_
_entity.id
_entity.type
_entity.pdbx_description
1 polymer ?
#
loop_
_entity_poly.entity_id
_entity_poly.type
_entity_poly.pdbx_seq_one_letter_code
_entity_poly.pdbx_strand_id
1 'polypeptide(L)'
;MENCPVAIDDHRRDIVTKNWCFQGAFSSMTVDDVYEIAKVVGAEVERLIDSYGKASVEGLVSHIVKVLELLESFAARNQAHNSKENELLKAFETLQLQQQRKRHVKECDESSNSAESRVGIL
;
A
#
# COMPACT_ATOMS: atom_id res chain seq x y z
N MET A 1 -6.10 55.04 1.78
CA MET A 1 -5.11 54.34 2.63
C MET A 1 -5.35 52.86 2.46
N GLU A 2 -4.50 52.23 1.67
CA GLU A 2 -4.45 50.79 1.48
C GLU A 2 -4.18 50.12 2.82
N ASN A 3 -5.07 49.23 3.24
CA ASN A 3 -4.79 48.31 4.34
C ASN A 3 -4.05 47.11 3.75
N CYS A 4 -2.73 47.07 3.96
CA CYS A 4 -1.92 45.90 3.71
C CYS A 4 -2.40 44.75 4.63
N PRO A 5 -2.76 43.57 4.10
CA PRO A 5 -2.95 42.40 4.95
C PRO A 5 -1.60 41.97 5.51
N VAL A 6 -1.55 41.96 6.85
CA VAL A 6 -0.48 41.39 7.67
C VAL A 6 -0.10 40.02 7.15
N ALA A 7 1.20 39.81 6.90
CA ALA A 7 1.77 38.53 6.53
C ALA A 7 1.33 37.45 7.53
N ILE A 8 0.55 36.47 7.05
CA ILE A 8 0.19 35.31 7.84
C ILE A 8 1.45 34.45 7.97
N ASP A 9 1.96 34.40 9.20
CA ASP A 9 3.08 33.64 9.68
C ASP A 9 2.99 32.16 9.25
N ASP A 10 3.96 31.72 8.43
CA ASP A 10 4.01 30.42 7.75
C ASP A 10 4.35 29.26 8.70
N HIS A 11 4.60 29.52 9.98
CA HIS A 11 5.14 28.55 10.92
C HIS A 11 4.10 27.59 11.53
N ARG A 12 2.80 27.86 11.36
CA ARG A 12 1.73 27.08 12.00
C ARG A 12 1.26 25.84 11.22
N ARG A 13 1.82 25.59 10.04
CA ARG A 13 1.49 24.43 9.20
C ARG A 13 2.41 23.23 9.41
N ASP A 14 3.56 23.40 10.07
CA ASP A 14 4.62 22.39 10.12
C ASP A 14 4.39 21.27 11.16
N ILE A 15 3.55 21.50 12.17
CA ILE A 15 3.34 20.55 13.27
C ILE A 15 2.25 19.52 12.93
N VAL A 16 1.23 19.92 12.17
CA VAL A 16 0.10 19.04 11.83
C VAL A 16 0.52 17.95 10.83
N THR A 17 1.46 18.27 9.93
CA THR A 17 2.02 17.33 8.94
C THR A 17 2.97 16.30 9.55
N LYS A 18 3.59 16.61 10.69
CA LYS A 18 4.74 15.87 11.23
C LYS A 18 4.41 14.48 11.77
N ASN A 19 3.14 14.20 12.06
CA ASN A 19 2.72 12.98 12.76
C ASN A 19 1.90 11.99 11.91
N TRP A 20 1.47 12.37 10.71
CA TRP A 20 0.66 11.45 9.87
C TRP A 20 1.44 10.22 9.42
N CYS A 21 2.75 10.35 9.22
CA CYS A 21 3.63 9.24 8.83
C CYS A 21 3.69 8.11 9.87
N PHE A 22 3.26 8.38 11.11
CA PHE A 22 3.24 7.40 12.22
C PHE A 22 1.83 6.94 12.60
N GLN A 23 0.77 7.38 11.91
CA GLN A 23 -0.62 7.03 12.23
C GLN A 23 -1.17 5.82 11.45
N GLY A 24 -0.38 5.24 10.54
CA GLY A 24 -0.77 4.05 9.77
C GLY A 24 -0.53 2.73 10.50
N ALA A 25 -1.29 1.70 10.13
CA ALA A 25 -1.00 0.33 10.56
C ALA A 25 0.30 -0.17 9.90
N PHE A 26 1.17 -0.83 10.66
CA PHE A 26 2.44 -1.35 10.15
C PHE A 26 2.25 -2.32 8.96
N SER A 27 1.13 -3.04 8.93
CA SER A 27 0.75 -3.98 7.87
C SER A 27 0.30 -3.31 6.57
N SER A 28 0.02 -2.01 6.54
CA SER A 28 -0.36 -1.27 5.34
C SER A 28 0.70 -0.26 4.92
N MET A 29 1.84 -0.20 5.62
CA MET A 29 2.92 0.72 5.34
C MET A 29 3.49 0.49 3.94
N THR A 30 3.65 1.59 3.21
CA THR A 30 4.21 1.63 1.86
C THR A 30 5.66 2.10 1.90
N VAL A 31 6.37 1.95 0.79
CA VAL A 31 7.73 2.49 0.63
C VAL A 31 7.70 4.03 0.69
N ASP A 32 6.66 4.66 0.15
CA ASP A 32 6.48 6.12 0.22
C ASP A 32 6.36 6.61 1.67
N ASP A 33 5.63 5.88 2.53
CA ASP A 33 5.54 6.21 3.96
C ASP A 33 6.92 6.18 4.63
N VAL A 34 7.79 5.23 4.26
CA VAL A 34 9.17 5.16 4.78
C VAL A 34 9.99 6.38 4.36
N TYR A 35 9.83 6.87 3.13
CA TYR A 35 10.49 8.08 2.67
C TYR A 35 10.00 9.33 3.41
N GLU A 36 8.71 9.43 3.70
CA GLU A 36 8.19 10.54 4.50
C GLU A 36 8.68 10.49 5.96
N ILE A 37 8.75 9.30 6.57
CA ILE A 37 9.38 9.10 7.89
C ILE A 37 10.85 9.54 7.84
N ALA A 38 11.60 9.13 6.80
CA ALA A 38 13.02 9.47 6.66
C ALA A 38 13.25 10.98 6.58
N LYS A 39 12.38 11.73 5.89
CA LYS A 39 12.44 13.20 5.84
C LYS A 39 12.27 13.83 7.22
N VAL A 40 11.24 13.39 7.97
CA VAL A 40 10.99 13.91 9.32
C VAL A 40 12.17 13.59 10.24
N VAL A 41 12.64 12.35 10.25
CA VAL A 41 13.79 11.93 11.07
C VAL A 41 15.06 12.67 10.66
N GLY A 42 15.32 12.85 9.36
CA GLY A 42 16.45 13.62 8.85
C GLY A 42 16.46 15.06 9.34
N ALA A 43 15.30 15.73 9.31
CA ALA A 43 15.15 17.09 9.83
C ALA A 43 15.36 17.18 11.36
N GLU A 44 15.00 16.15 12.13
CA GLU A 44 15.34 16.09 13.56
C GLU A 44 16.85 15.93 13.78
N VAL A 45 17.48 15.05 13.00
CA VAL A 45 18.92 14.79 13.04
C VAL A 45 19.71 16.04 12.66
N GLU A 46 19.31 16.78 11.62
CA GLU A 46 19.94 18.05 11.23
C GLU A 46 19.92 19.06 12.37
N ARG A 47 18.78 19.22 13.07
CA ARG A 47 18.71 20.12 14.23
C ARG A 47 19.61 19.68 15.39
N LEU A 48 19.82 18.37 15.57
CA LEU A 48 20.78 17.87 16.55
C LEU A 48 22.22 18.18 16.13
N ILE A 49 22.55 18.08 14.84
CA ILE A 49 23.86 18.44 14.29
C ILE A 49 24.13 19.92 14.51
N ASP A 50 23.15 20.78 14.21
CA ASP A 50 23.28 22.24 14.37
C ASP A 50 23.48 22.64 15.84
N SER A 51 22.85 21.91 16.78
CA SER A 51 22.91 22.24 18.22
C SER A 51 24.13 21.66 18.94
N TYR A 52 24.59 20.46 18.55
CA TYR A 52 25.59 19.69 19.30
C TYR A 52 26.80 19.26 18.48
N GLY A 53 26.84 19.61 17.19
CA GLY A 53 27.90 19.26 16.26
C GLY A 53 27.77 17.83 15.71
N LYS A 54 28.29 17.63 14.49
CA LYS A 54 28.19 16.36 13.74
C LYS A 54 28.72 15.14 14.51
N ALA A 55 29.86 15.28 15.19
CA ALA A 55 30.53 14.18 15.88
C ALA A 55 29.63 13.54 16.96
N SER A 56 28.70 14.31 17.53
CA SER A 56 27.78 13.85 18.58
C SER A 56 26.73 12.86 18.07
N VAL A 57 26.49 12.79 16.76
CA VAL A 57 25.42 11.95 16.17
C VAL A 57 25.89 11.04 15.02
N GLU A 58 27.14 11.16 14.55
CA GLU A 58 27.62 10.45 13.34
C GLU A 58 27.37 8.93 13.39
N GLY A 59 27.63 8.27 14.52
CA GLY A 59 27.31 6.85 14.71
C GLY A 59 25.81 6.56 14.73
N LEU A 60 25.01 7.43 15.36
CA LEU A 60 23.56 7.31 15.41
C LEU A 60 22.92 7.44 14.03
N VAL A 61 23.40 8.37 13.20
CA VAL A 61 22.92 8.56 11.82
C VAL A 61 23.05 7.26 11.03
N SER A 62 24.19 6.58 11.13
CA SER A 62 24.41 5.31 10.42
C SER A 62 23.41 4.23 10.84
N HIS A 63 23.07 4.14 12.13
CA HIS A 63 22.07 3.20 12.63
C HIS A 63 20.66 3.55 12.18
N ILE A 64 20.30 4.84 12.19
CA ILE A 64 19.00 5.32 11.70
C ILE A 64 18.82 4.94 10.23
N VAL A 65 19.84 5.17 9.40
CA VAL A 65 19.80 4.78 7.98
C VAL A 65 19.57 3.27 7.84
N LYS A 66 20.25 2.44 8.62
CA LYS A 66 20.03 0.98 8.58
C LYS A 66 18.63 0.56 9.02
N VAL A 67 18.06 1.21 10.00
CA VAL A 67 16.66 0.95 10.39
C VAL A 67 15.70 1.35 9.27
N LEU A 68 15.91 2.49 8.61
CA LEU A 68 15.07 2.93 7.49
C LEU A 68 15.19 2.00 6.27
N GLU A 69 16.39 1.50 5.94
CA GLU A 69 16.60 0.52 4.87
C GLU A 69 15.87 -0.82 5.15
N LEU A 70 15.91 -1.28 6.41
CA LEU A 70 15.16 -2.48 6.84
C LEU A 70 13.66 -2.26 6.75
N LEU A 71 13.19 -1.06 7.09
CA LEU A 71 11.79 -0.67 7.00
C LEU A 71 11.30 -0.61 5.55
N GLU A 72 12.09 -0.04 4.65
CA GLU A 72 11.81 -0.02 3.20
C GLU A 72 11.74 -1.44 2.65
N SER A 73 12.71 -2.29 3.00
CA SER A 73 12.73 -3.70 2.60
C SER A 73 11.49 -4.46 3.08
N PHE A 74 11.03 -4.16 4.30
CA PHE A 74 9.80 -4.72 4.85
C PHE A 74 8.57 -4.24 4.06
N ALA A 75 8.44 -2.94 3.84
CA ALA A 75 7.30 -2.36 3.13
C ALA A 75 7.20 -2.87 1.68
N ALA A 76 8.32 -2.92 0.95
CA ALA A 76 8.38 -3.44 -0.41
C ALA A 76 7.97 -4.92 -0.48
N ARG A 77 8.44 -5.73 0.46
CA ARG A 77 8.08 -7.16 0.52
C ARG A 77 6.59 -7.32 0.82
N ASN A 78 6.05 -6.52 1.74
CA ASN A 78 4.66 -6.59 2.13
C ASN A 78 3.72 -6.22 0.96
N GLN A 79 4.07 -5.19 0.18
CA GLN A 79 3.37 -4.85 -1.07
C GLN A 79 3.39 -6.01 -2.07
N ALA A 80 4.53 -6.69 -2.24
CA ALA A 80 4.63 -7.85 -3.12
C ALA A 80 3.76 -9.03 -2.64
N HIS A 81 3.69 -9.29 -1.33
CA HIS A 81 2.81 -10.31 -0.76
C HIS A 81 1.34 -9.98 -0.98
N ASN A 82 0.92 -8.75 -0.70
CA ASN A 82 -0.46 -8.30 -0.89
C ASN A 82 -0.87 -8.35 -2.37
N SER A 83 0.04 -7.99 -3.28
CA SER A 83 -0.18 -8.11 -4.72
C SER A 83 -0.42 -9.57 -5.14
N LYS A 84 0.44 -10.48 -4.69
CA LYS A 84 0.31 -11.92 -4.96
C LYS A 84 -0.98 -12.51 -4.38
N GLU A 85 -1.37 -12.11 -3.17
CA GLU A 85 -2.63 -12.52 -2.56
C GLU A 85 -3.83 -12.09 -3.41
N ASN A 86 -3.82 -10.83 -3.87
CA ASN A 86 -4.87 -10.30 -4.73
C ASN A 86 -4.95 -11.03 -6.08
N GLU A 87 -3.81 -11.39 -6.68
CA GLU A 87 -3.78 -12.22 -7.90
C GLU A 87 -4.40 -13.61 -7.68
N LEU A 88 -4.07 -14.26 -6.55
CA LEU A 88 -4.63 -15.56 -6.20
C LEU A 88 -6.15 -15.50 -5.99
N LEU A 89 -6.65 -14.45 -5.32
CA LEU A 89 -8.08 -14.21 -5.14
C LEU A 89 -8.78 -14.05 -6.50
N LYS A 90 -8.22 -13.25 -7.43
CA LYS A 90 -8.76 -13.08 -8.78
C LYS A 90 -8.75 -14.38 -9.60
N ALA A 91 -7.69 -15.16 -9.50
CA ALA A 91 -7.59 -16.46 -10.16
C ALA A 91 -8.65 -17.43 -9.63
N PHE A 92 -8.85 -17.44 -8.31
CA PHE A 92 -9.87 -18.25 -7.65
C PHE A 92 -11.29 -17.86 -8.10
N GLU A 93 -11.62 -16.57 -8.11
CA GLU A 93 -12.90 -16.06 -8.62
C GLU A 93 -13.15 -16.47 -10.08
N THR A 94 -12.12 -16.33 -10.92
CA THR A 94 -12.19 -16.73 -12.33
C THR A 94 -12.47 -18.23 -12.48
N LEU A 95 -11.78 -19.07 -11.69
CA LEU A 95 -12.00 -20.52 -11.69
C LEU A 95 -13.42 -20.89 -11.22
N GLN A 96 -13.94 -20.21 -10.20
CA GLN A 96 -15.32 -20.43 -9.74
C GLN A 96 -16.35 -20.09 -10.83
N LEU A 97 -16.18 -18.94 -11.51
CA LEU A 97 -17.04 -18.55 -12.62
C LEU A 97 -16.98 -19.55 -13.78
N GLN A 98 -15.78 -20.03 -14.13
CA GLN A 98 -15.63 -21.05 -15.17
C GLN A 98 -16.32 -22.38 -14.80
N GLN A 99 -16.24 -22.81 -13.54
CA GLN A 99 -16.94 -24.01 -13.08
C GLN A 99 -18.46 -23.86 -13.16
N GLN A 100 -19.00 -22.71 -12.77
CA GLN A 100 -20.45 -22.45 -12.89
C GLN A 100 -20.91 -22.46 -14.35
N ARG A 101 -20.15 -21.84 -15.25
CA ARG A 101 -20.44 -21.89 -16.70
C ARG A 101 -20.39 -23.31 -17.26
N LYS A 102 -19.41 -24.13 -16.85
CA LYS A 102 -19.31 -25.54 -17.28
C LYS A 102 -20.47 -26.40 -16.79
N ARG A 103 -21.00 -26.15 -15.58
CA ARG A 103 -22.21 -26.83 -15.09
C ARG A 103 -23.44 -26.44 -15.90
N HIS A 104 -23.60 -25.15 -16.19
CA HIS A 104 -24.73 -24.66 -16.98
C HIS A 104 -24.72 -25.14 -18.44
N VAL A 105 -23.53 -25.36 -19.04
CA VAL A 105 -23.43 -25.94 -20.40
C VAL A 105 -23.80 -27.42 -20.41
N LYS A 106 -23.42 -28.19 -19.38
CA LYS A 106 -23.75 -29.61 -19.29
C LYS A 106 -25.26 -29.85 -19.12
N GLU A 107 -25.96 -28.92 -18.49
CA GLU A 107 -27.42 -28.98 -18.30
C GLU A 107 -28.20 -28.64 -19.58
N CYS A 108 -27.66 -27.79 -20.46
CA CYS A 108 -28.24 -27.51 -21.77
C CYS A 108 -28.06 -28.68 -22.77
N ASP A 109 -26.92 -29.37 -22.75
CA ASP A 109 -26.65 -30.48 -23.69
C ASP A 109 -27.49 -31.74 -23.39
N GLU A 110 -27.78 -32.03 -22.11
CA GLU A 110 -28.69 -33.14 -21.76
C GLU A 110 -30.16 -32.85 -22.09
N SER A 111 -30.55 -31.57 -22.09
CA SER A 111 -31.92 -31.16 -22.39
C SER A 111 -32.27 -31.31 -23.88
N SER A 112 -31.30 -31.13 -24.78
CA SER A 112 -31.49 -31.30 -26.23
C SER A 112 -31.54 -32.76 -26.68
N ASN A 113 -30.70 -33.64 -26.11
CA ASN A 113 -30.69 -35.08 -26.47
C ASN A 113 -31.96 -35.83 -26.04
N SER A 114 -32.62 -35.40 -24.95
CA SER A 114 -33.89 -35.99 -24.49
C SER A 114 -35.09 -35.59 -25.37
N ALA A 115 -35.01 -34.44 -26.04
CA ALA A 115 -36.06 -33.97 -26.96
C ALA A 115 -36.00 -34.67 -28.33
N GLU A 116 -34.81 -34.95 -28.87
CA GLU A 116 -34.67 -35.66 -30.14
C GLU A 116 -35.07 -37.15 -30.05
N SER A 117 -34.80 -37.83 -28.93
CA SER A 117 -35.19 -39.24 -28.75
C SER A 117 -36.71 -39.47 -28.64
N ARG A 118 -37.51 -38.43 -28.40
CA ARG A 118 -38.98 -38.54 -28.29
C ARG A 118 -39.72 -38.29 -29.61
N VAL A 119 -39.05 -37.73 -30.62
CA VAL A 119 -39.66 -37.43 -31.93
C VAL A 119 -39.48 -38.59 -32.93
N GLY A 120 -38.57 -39.53 -32.65
CA GLY A 120 -38.26 -40.67 -33.54
C GLY A 120 -39.10 -41.95 -33.34
N ILE A 121 -40.10 -41.94 -32.44
CA ILE A 121 -41.04 -43.05 -32.25
C ILE A 121 -42.46 -42.52 -32.51
N LEU A 122 -42.79 -42.31 -33.78
CA LEU A 122 -44.17 -42.18 -34.25
C LEU A 122 -44.36 -43.02 -35.50
#